data_AF-A0A923CSG9-F1
#
_entry.id   AF-A0A923CSG9-F1
#
_cell.length_a   1.000
_cell.length_b   1.000
_cell.length_c   1.000
_cell.angle_alpha   90.00
_cell.angle_beta   90.00
_cell.angle_gamma   90.00
#
_symmetry.space_group_name_H-M   'P 1'
#
loop_
_entity.id
_entity.type
_entity.pdbx_description
1 polymer ?
#
loop_
_entity_poly.entity_id
_entity_poly.type
_entity_poly.pdbx_seq_one_letter_code
_entity_poly.pdbx_strand_id
1 'polypeptide(L)'
;MHPKNKLLIWLLLPLLANISIFFYLHASNLSDFNTQKENEGCILCHVKTVNQSMSNQFQHEPFFNRQCDKCHLPLDSNVDQYDQTTDTGMNELEGITGTKTSDTNPAGTKHPQMNDPEAASIDACYSCHTLESLGTTHSIRVYSGNNTKIPSDLPTVKGGMITCVTCHHPHGGEAKYFVRKIITTKLCISCHYSFKGTSKSTTFGD
;
A
#
# COMPACT_ATOMS: atom_id res chain seq x y z
N MET A 1 21.06 63.04 -14.41
CA MET A 1 20.76 61.99 -13.40
C MET A 1 21.11 60.63 -14.01
N HIS A 2 22.12 59.95 -13.45
CA HIS A 2 22.86 58.86 -14.11
C HIS A 2 22.19 57.47 -14.00
N PRO A 3 22.29 56.60 -15.03
CA PRO A 3 21.70 55.26 -15.10
C PRO A 3 22.46 54.14 -14.33
N LYS A 4 23.42 54.49 -13.46
CA LYS A 4 24.34 53.53 -12.81
C LYS A 4 23.65 52.51 -11.88
N ASN A 5 22.43 52.80 -11.43
CA ASN A 5 21.72 51.95 -10.48
C ASN A 5 21.00 50.78 -11.15
N LYS A 6 20.71 50.87 -12.45
CA LYS A 6 20.04 49.78 -13.18
C LYS A 6 20.97 48.60 -13.43
N LEU A 7 22.24 48.84 -13.73
CA LEU A 7 23.22 47.77 -13.99
C LEU A 7 23.49 46.88 -12.76
N LEU A 8 23.48 47.48 -11.56
CA LEU A 8 23.66 46.76 -10.30
C LEU A 8 22.47 45.83 -9.99
N ILE A 9 21.25 46.26 -10.31
CA ILE A 9 20.02 45.47 -10.11
C ILE A 9 19.99 44.26 -11.06
N TRP A 10 20.41 44.42 -12.31
CA TRP A 10 20.49 43.33 -13.29
C TRP A 10 21.56 42.27 -12.96
N LEU A 11 22.60 42.62 -12.20
CA LEU A 11 23.61 41.66 -11.71
C LEU A 11 23.20 40.95 -10.41
N LEU A 12 22.40 41.59 -9.55
CA LEU A 12 21.96 41.01 -8.27
C LEU A 12 20.75 40.06 -8.42
N LEU A 13 19.87 40.30 -9.38
CA LEU A 13 18.71 39.44 -9.69
C LEU A 13 19.08 37.96 -9.94
N PRO A 14 20.02 37.60 -10.82
CA PRO A 14 20.41 36.21 -11.03
C PRO A 14 21.12 35.62 -9.81
N LEU A 15 21.85 36.41 -9.02
CA LEU A 15 22.51 35.93 -7.80
C LEU A 15 21.48 35.51 -6.74
N LEU A 16 20.45 36.33 -6.51
CA LEU A 16 19.36 36.02 -5.58
C LEU A 16 18.52 34.83 -6.05
N ALA A 17 18.30 34.69 -7.37
CA ALA A 17 17.61 33.53 -7.94
C ALA A 17 18.42 32.23 -7.73
N ASN A 18 19.73 32.24 -7.95
CA ASN A 18 20.61 31.09 -7.71
C ASN A 18 20.66 30.70 -6.22
N ILE A 19 20.73 31.68 -5.32
CA ILE A 19 20.69 31.45 -3.87
C ILE A 19 19.36 30.81 -3.47
N SER A 20 18.24 31.29 -4.00
CA SER A 20 16.91 30.72 -3.72
C SER A 20 16.76 29.29 -4.22
N ILE A 21 17.27 28.99 -5.43
CA ILE A 21 17.31 27.62 -5.99
C ILE A 21 18.18 26.71 -5.12
N PHE A 22 19.34 27.19 -4.67
CA PHE A 22 20.23 26.43 -3.80
C PHE A 22 19.57 26.09 -2.45
N PHE A 23 18.91 27.07 -1.82
CA PHE A 23 18.17 26.84 -0.56
C PHE A 23 17.00 25.87 -0.76
N TYR A 24 16.26 25.98 -1.87
CA TYR A 24 15.16 25.06 -2.19
C TYR A 24 15.65 23.61 -2.37
N LEU A 25 16.72 23.39 -3.14
CA LEU A 25 17.31 22.06 -3.36
C LEU A 25 17.89 21.46 -2.07
N HIS A 26 18.46 22.26 -1.17
CA HIS A 26 18.95 21.76 0.12
C HIS A 26 17.81 21.40 1.07
N ALA A 27 16.71 22.17 1.06
CA ALA A 27 15.55 21.90 1.90
C ALA A 27 14.86 20.57 1.54
N SER A 28 14.69 20.26 0.25
CA SER A 28 14.11 18.98 -0.19
C SER A 28 14.97 17.76 0.19
N ASN A 29 16.29 17.89 0.13
CA ASN A 29 17.19 16.81 0.54
C ASN A 29 17.10 16.52 2.05
N LEU A 30 16.86 17.54 2.88
CA LEU A 30 16.75 17.37 4.32
C LEU A 30 15.45 16.66 4.72
N SER A 31 14.34 16.93 4.04
CA SER A 31 13.08 16.21 4.27
C SER A 31 13.21 14.74 3.89
N ASP A 32 13.78 14.45 2.72
CA ASP A 32 13.96 13.06 2.26
C ASP A 32 14.89 12.27 3.20
N PHE A 33 15.97 12.90 3.67
CA PHE A 33 16.90 12.30 4.63
C PHE A 33 16.22 11.99 5.98
N ASN A 34 15.40 12.90 6.50
CA ASN A 34 14.69 12.68 7.76
C ASN A 34 13.66 11.54 7.64
N THR A 35 12.89 11.49 6.55
CA THR A 35 11.92 10.40 6.28
C THR A 35 12.63 9.05 6.13
N GLN A 36 13.78 9.01 5.45
CA GLN A 36 14.59 7.79 5.38
C GLN A 36 15.07 7.35 6.77
N LYS A 37 15.58 8.28 7.58
CA LYS A 37 16.02 8.01 8.95
C LYS A 37 14.89 7.48 9.85
N GLU A 38 13.68 8.00 9.69
CA GLU A 38 12.50 7.52 10.42
C GLU A 38 12.13 6.09 10.02
N ASN A 39 12.10 5.80 8.71
CA ASN A 39 11.83 4.46 8.20
C ASN A 39 12.92 3.43 8.59
N GLU A 40 14.19 3.82 8.67
CA GLU A 40 15.26 2.98 9.23
C GLU A 40 14.96 2.57 10.67
N GLY A 41 14.28 3.44 11.44
CA GLY A 41 13.81 3.12 12.79
C GLY A 41 12.88 1.91 12.84
N CYS A 42 12.05 1.71 11.81
CA CYS A 42 11.19 0.52 11.69
C CYS A 42 12.02 -0.77 11.57
N ILE A 43 13.11 -0.74 10.80
CA ILE A 43 13.95 -1.90 10.52
C ILE A 43 14.66 -2.41 11.78
N LEU A 44 15.01 -1.52 12.71
CA LEU A 44 15.68 -1.90 13.96
C LEU A 44 14.91 -2.93 14.78
N CYS A 45 13.57 -2.87 14.77
CA CYS A 45 12.73 -3.85 15.44
C CYS A 45 12.18 -4.92 14.47
N HIS A 46 11.91 -4.56 13.20
CA HIS A 46 11.33 -5.45 12.20
C HIS A 46 12.36 -6.15 11.29
N VAL A 47 13.59 -6.31 11.77
CA VAL A 47 14.73 -6.88 11.02
C VAL A 47 14.39 -8.23 10.37
N LYS A 48 13.63 -9.10 11.06
CA LYS A 48 13.24 -10.41 10.52
C LYS A 48 12.34 -10.26 9.29
N THR A 49 11.30 -9.43 9.38
CA THR A 49 10.37 -9.19 8.28
C THR A 49 11.11 -8.57 7.10
N VAL A 50 11.99 -7.59 7.37
CA VAL A 50 12.74 -6.89 6.33
C VAL A 50 13.70 -7.84 5.62
N ASN A 51 14.51 -8.61 6.37
CA ASN A 51 15.47 -9.54 5.79
C ASN A 51 14.79 -10.65 4.98
N GLN A 52 13.66 -11.16 5.46
CA GLN A 52 12.88 -12.14 4.71
C GLN A 52 12.41 -11.55 3.38
N SER A 53 11.82 -10.37 3.41
CA SER A 53 11.25 -9.75 2.22
C SER A 53 12.32 -9.25 1.23
N MET A 54 13.47 -8.80 1.72
CA MET A 54 14.63 -8.42 0.88
C MET A 54 15.30 -9.64 0.23
N SER A 55 15.02 -10.86 0.71
CA SER A 55 15.52 -12.08 0.06
C SER A 55 14.68 -12.53 -1.13
N ASN A 56 13.50 -11.92 -1.34
CA ASN A 56 12.61 -12.28 -2.44
C ASN A 56 13.22 -11.95 -3.81
N GLN A 57 12.97 -12.81 -4.79
CA GLN A 57 13.47 -12.61 -6.16
C GLN A 57 12.98 -11.32 -6.82
N PHE A 58 11.70 -10.98 -6.64
CA PHE A 58 11.11 -9.75 -7.17
C PHE A 58 10.76 -8.81 -6.02
N GLN A 59 11.27 -7.58 -6.10
CA GLN A 59 11.03 -6.53 -5.11
C GLN A 59 10.25 -5.36 -5.71
N HIS A 60 9.46 -4.68 -4.87
CA HIS A 60 8.73 -3.47 -5.22
C HIS A 60 9.49 -2.24 -4.70
N GLU A 61 9.49 -1.13 -5.45
CA GLU A 61 10.37 0.03 -5.21
C GLU A 61 10.26 0.65 -3.79
N PRO A 62 9.07 0.98 -3.25
CA PRO A 62 8.94 1.41 -1.86
C PRO A 62 9.57 0.44 -0.84
N PHE A 63 9.56 -0.87 -1.10
CA PHE A 63 10.22 -1.82 -0.20
C PHE A 63 11.74 -1.80 -0.35
N PHE A 64 12.24 -1.79 -1.59
CA PHE A 64 13.68 -1.69 -1.89
C PHE A 64 14.29 -0.40 -1.30
N ASN A 65 13.56 0.70 -1.40
CA ASN A 65 13.95 2.01 -0.88
C ASN A 65 13.56 2.24 0.58
N ARG A 66 13.11 1.19 1.29
CA ARG A 66 12.83 1.21 2.73
C ARG A 66 11.78 2.27 3.12
N GLN A 67 10.79 2.51 2.29
CA GLN A 67 9.70 3.46 2.53
C GLN A 67 8.51 2.76 3.20
N CYS A 68 8.68 2.39 4.48
CA CYS A 68 7.69 1.61 5.23
C CYS A 68 6.38 2.38 5.47
N ASP A 69 6.50 3.68 5.69
CA ASP A 69 5.42 4.62 5.94
C ASP A 69 4.40 4.73 4.81
N LYS A 70 4.84 4.60 3.55
CA LYS A 70 3.97 4.76 2.36
C LYS A 70 2.78 3.81 2.30
N CYS A 71 2.88 2.65 2.95
CA CYS A 71 1.82 1.65 2.95
C CYS A 71 1.31 1.30 4.35
N HIS A 72 2.19 1.33 5.36
CA HIS A 72 1.80 0.92 6.72
C HIS A 72 1.25 2.06 7.57
N LEU A 73 1.53 3.32 7.24
CA LEU A 73 1.02 4.47 7.99
C LEU A 73 -0.11 5.15 7.21
N PRO A 74 -1.09 5.74 7.92
CA PRO A 74 -2.13 6.53 7.27
C PRO A 74 -1.51 7.72 6.56
N LEU A 75 -1.95 7.96 5.33
CA LEU A 75 -1.67 9.19 4.60
C LEU A 75 -2.45 10.30 5.29
N ASP A 76 -1.77 10.97 6.22
CA ASP A 76 -2.17 12.16 6.96
C ASP A 76 -3.26 11.90 8.03
N SER A 77 -3.06 12.48 9.21
CA SER A 77 -3.90 12.37 10.40
C SER A 77 -5.31 13.00 10.29
N ASN A 78 -5.82 13.22 9.09
CA ASN A 78 -7.13 13.82 8.79
C ASN A 78 -8.01 12.89 7.94
N VAL A 79 -8.16 11.65 8.37
CA VAL A 79 -9.20 10.75 7.84
C VAL A 79 -10.56 11.16 8.43
N ASP A 80 -11.09 12.30 7.96
CA ASP A 80 -12.50 12.68 8.08
C ASP A 80 -13.19 12.74 6.69
N GLN A 81 -12.51 12.32 5.62
CA GLN A 81 -13.11 12.17 4.30
C GLN A 81 -12.65 10.89 3.59
N TYR A 82 -13.01 9.73 4.14
CA TYR A 82 -13.35 8.61 3.27
C TYR A 82 -14.85 8.37 3.44
N ASP A 83 -15.61 9.07 2.59
CA ASP A 83 -17.04 8.90 2.47
C ASP A 83 -17.31 7.49 1.91
N GLN A 84 -17.83 6.61 2.76
CA GLN A 84 -18.23 5.24 2.42
C GLN A 84 -19.48 5.18 1.52
N THR A 85 -19.97 6.29 0.95
CA THR A 85 -21.22 6.29 0.18
C THR A 85 -21.04 6.13 -1.33
N THR A 86 -20.40 5.04 -1.77
CA THR A 86 -20.75 4.41 -3.06
C THR A 86 -20.77 2.88 -2.96
N ASP A 87 -21.29 2.35 -1.85
CA ASP A 87 -21.93 1.04 -1.87
C ASP A 87 -23.39 1.22 -2.32
N THR A 88 -23.70 0.95 -3.58
CA THR A 88 -25.07 0.56 -3.92
C THR A 88 -25.27 -0.90 -3.54
N GLY A 89 -25.65 -1.09 -2.28
CA GLY A 89 -26.39 -2.24 -1.78
C GLY A 89 -25.55 -3.36 -1.18
N MET A 90 -25.55 -3.44 0.16
CA MET A 90 -26.52 -4.27 0.89
C MET A 90 -26.51 -4.01 2.42
N ASN A 91 -27.66 -3.53 2.91
CA ASN A 91 -28.28 -3.76 4.23
C ASN A 91 -27.45 -3.49 5.50
N GLU A 92 -27.66 -2.29 6.03
CA GLU A 92 -27.86 -1.90 7.43
C GLU A 92 -27.81 -3.02 8.48
N LEU A 93 -26.74 -3.02 9.29
CA LEU A 93 -26.70 -3.53 10.66
C LEU A 93 -25.68 -2.69 11.45
N GLU A 94 -26.20 -1.62 12.06
CA GLU A 94 -25.86 -1.04 13.37
C GLU A 94 -24.38 -1.00 13.81
N GLY A 95 -23.83 0.21 13.81
CA GLY A 95 -23.11 0.79 14.97
C GLY A 95 -21.75 0.22 15.34
N ILE A 96 -20.67 0.70 14.70
CA ILE A 96 -19.33 0.77 15.33
C ILE A 96 -18.65 2.09 14.92
N THR A 97 -18.88 3.15 15.70
CA THR A 97 -17.96 4.28 15.78
C THR A 97 -16.72 3.83 16.54
N GLY A 98 -15.74 3.27 15.83
CA GLY A 98 -14.45 2.90 16.40
C GLY A 98 -13.60 4.14 16.67
N THR A 99 -13.67 4.68 17.88
CA THR A 99 -12.67 5.62 18.40
C THR A 99 -11.28 4.99 18.28
N LYS A 100 -10.39 5.62 17.52
CA LYS A 100 -8.98 5.26 17.34
C LYS A 100 -8.24 5.36 18.69
N THR A 101 -8.23 4.28 19.47
CA THR A 101 -7.32 4.14 20.61
C THR A 101 -6.02 3.55 20.11
N SER A 102 -4.88 4.12 20.54
CA SER A 102 -3.57 3.56 20.25
C SER A 102 -3.49 2.16 20.86
N ASP A 103 -3.47 1.13 20.02
CA ASP A 103 -3.35 -0.24 20.48
C ASP A 103 -1.95 -0.42 21.08
N THR A 104 -1.86 -0.45 22.41
CA THR A 104 -0.62 -0.79 23.10
C THR A 104 -0.34 -2.27 22.90
N ASN A 105 0.78 -2.61 22.26
CA ASN A 105 1.32 -3.98 22.24
C ASN A 105 1.56 -4.46 23.70
N PRO A 106 1.44 -5.76 24.04
CA PRO A 106 1.80 -6.34 25.35
C PRO A 106 3.12 -5.89 26.00
N ALA A 107 4.03 -5.23 25.26
CA ALA A 107 5.27 -4.66 25.76
C ALA A 107 5.19 -3.19 26.23
N GLY A 108 4.04 -2.51 26.12
CA GLY A 108 3.87 -1.10 26.53
C GLY A 108 4.59 -0.07 25.65
N THR A 109 5.28 -0.50 24.59
CA THR A 109 5.91 0.39 23.61
C THR A 109 4.83 1.07 22.76
N LYS A 110 4.87 2.41 22.68
CA LYS A 110 4.03 3.19 21.77
C LYS A 110 4.48 2.92 20.32
N HIS A 111 3.82 1.98 19.65
CA HIS A 111 3.96 1.77 18.21
C HIS A 111 3.16 2.87 17.48
N PRO A 112 3.64 3.44 16.36
CA PRO A 112 2.83 4.32 15.52
C PRO A 112 1.51 3.63 15.12
N GLN A 113 0.43 4.39 14.99
CA GLN A 113 -0.82 3.81 14.49
C GLN A 113 -0.61 3.39 13.03
N MET A 114 -0.73 2.09 12.78
CA MET A 114 -0.71 1.54 11.43
C MET A 114 -2.09 1.67 10.78
N ASN A 115 -2.11 1.65 9.46
CA ASN A 115 -3.33 1.43 8.68
C ASN A 115 -4.02 0.17 9.18
N ASP A 116 -5.35 0.22 9.24
CA ASP A 116 -6.13 -0.98 9.49
C ASP A 116 -5.88 -2.01 8.36
N PRO A 117 -6.14 -3.31 8.60
CA PRO A 117 -5.83 -4.35 7.64
C PRO A 117 -6.48 -4.17 6.27
N GLU A 118 -7.65 -3.54 6.17
CA GLU A 118 -8.32 -3.29 4.89
C GLU A 118 -7.62 -2.17 4.13
N ALA A 119 -7.38 -1.02 4.78
CA ALA A 119 -6.65 0.10 4.21
C ALA A 119 -5.24 -0.30 3.76
N ALA A 120 -4.51 -1.06 4.59
CA ALA A 120 -3.17 -1.56 4.26
C ALA A 120 -3.16 -2.58 3.09
N SER A 121 -4.27 -3.28 2.88
CA SER A 121 -4.38 -4.35 1.87
C SER A 121 -5.03 -3.93 0.56
N ILE A 122 -5.66 -2.75 0.52
CA ILE A 122 -6.40 -2.23 -0.64
C ILE A 122 -5.99 -0.79 -0.94
N ASP A 123 -6.30 0.13 -0.02
CA ASP A 123 -6.24 1.57 -0.30
C ASP A 123 -4.79 2.07 -0.41
N ALA A 124 -3.87 1.50 0.37
CA ALA A 124 -2.44 1.75 0.26
C ALA A 124 -1.90 1.47 -1.16
N CYS A 125 -2.44 0.45 -1.84
CA CYS A 125 -2.05 0.14 -3.22
C CYS A 125 -2.60 1.17 -4.20
N TYR A 126 -3.84 1.61 -4.00
CA TYR A 126 -4.49 2.61 -4.86
C TYR A 126 -3.83 3.99 -4.82
N SER A 127 -3.05 4.30 -3.77
CA SER A 127 -2.26 5.53 -3.70
C SER A 127 -1.27 5.69 -4.87
N CYS A 128 -0.83 4.59 -5.49
CA CYS A 128 0.03 4.59 -6.66
C CYS A 128 -0.57 3.87 -7.88
N HIS A 129 -1.35 2.81 -7.66
CA HIS A 129 -1.96 2.01 -8.73
C HIS A 129 -3.44 2.29 -8.87
N THR A 130 -3.84 3.24 -9.71
CA THR A 130 -5.26 3.54 -9.94
C THR A 130 -5.99 2.35 -10.58
N LEU A 131 -7.32 2.29 -10.41
CA LEU A 131 -8.17 1.29 -11.08
C LEU A 131 -7.96 1.24 -12.59
N GLU A 132 -7.73 2.40 -13.22
CA GLU A 132 -7.45 2.52 -14.64
C GLU A 132 -6.12 1.85 -15.04
N SER A 133 -5.10 1.91 -14.16
CA SER A 133 -3.77 1.34 -14.42
C SER A 133 -3.69 -0.18 -14.25
N LEU A 134 -4.62 -0.80 -13.51
CA LEU A 134 -4.55 -2.22 -13.14
C LEU A 134 -5.25 -3.16 -14.14
N GLY A 135 -6.17 -2.70 -14.98
CA GLY A 135 -6.83 -3.56 -15.99
C GLY A 135 -7.88 -4.54 -15.42
N THR A 136 -8.34 -5.49 -16.24
CA THR A 136 -9.67 -6.13 -16.12
C THR A 136 -9.82 -7.34 -15.19
N THR A 137 -8.76 -7.84 -14.54
CA THR A 137 -8.79 -9.12 -13.78
C THR A 137 -8.72 -8.96 -12.25
N HIS A 138 -9.00 -7.78 -11.69
CA HIS A 138 -8.75 -7.46 -10.27
C HIS A 138 -10.02 -7.39 -9.43
N SER A 139 -10.77 -8.50 -9.34
CA SER A 139 -11.90 -8.61 -8.41
C SER A 139 -11.38 -8.67 -6.97
N ILE A 140 -11.18 -7.51 -6.35
CA ILE A 140 -10.98 -7.35 -4.91
C ILE A 140 -12.28 -6.86 -4.27
N ARG A 141 -12.33 -6.77 -2.94
CA ARG A 141 -13.56 -6.42 -2.21
C ARG A 141 -14.73 -7.38 -2.48
N VAL A 142 -14.41 -8.65 -2.75
CA VAL A 142 -15.39 -9.71 -2.96
C VAL A 142 -15.24 -10.83 -1.94
N TYR A 143 -16.29 -11.62 -1.78
CA TYR A 143 -16.37 -12.73 -0.83
C TYR A 143 -16.57 -14.06 -1.55
N SER A 144 -16.31 -15.16 -0.85
CA SER A 144 -16.58 -16.50 -1.38
C SER A 144 -18.07 -16.72 -1.62
N GLY A 145 -18.44 -17.07 -2.84
CA GLY A 145 -19.79 -17.52 -3.22
C GLY A 145 -19.90 -19.04 -3.40
N ASN A 146 -21.04 -19.51 -3.92
CA ASN A 146 -21.40 -20.94 -3.99
C ASN A 146 -20.45 -21.87 -4.77
N ASN A 147 -19.66 -21.32 -5.71
CA ASN A 147 -18.73 -22.08 -6.56
C ASN A 147 -17.28 -21.74 -6.27
N THR A 148 -17.04 -21.14 -5.12
CA THR A 148 -15.73 -20.69 -4.68
C THR A 148 -15.52 -21.02 -3.22
N LYS A 149 -14.28 -21.26 -2.83
CA LYS A 149 -13.87 -21.41 -1.44
C LYS A 149 -12.49 -20.81 -1.31
N ILE A 150 -12.38 -19.72 -0.56
CA ILE A 150 -11.08 -19.11 -0.30
C ILE A 150 -10.32 -20.03 0.68
N PRO A 151 -9.14 -20.55 0.31
CA PRO A 151 -8.31 -21.33 1.22
C PRO A 151 -7.90 -20.54 2.46
N SER A 152 -7.83 -21.21 3.61
CA SER A 152 -7.46 -20.57 4.87
C SER A 152 -6.00 -20.09 4.93
N ASP A 153 -5.14 -20.57 4.03
CA ASP A 153 -3.75 -20.14 3.89
C ASP A 153 -3.60 -18.84 3.07
N LEU A 154 -4.67 -18.37 2.40
CA LEU A 154 -4.67 -17.08 1.74
C LEU A 154 -5.16 -15.98 2.70
N PRO A 155 -4.44 -14.84 2.79
CA PRO A 155 -4.84 -13.78 3.68
C PRO A 155 -6.09 -13.09 3.14
N THR A 156 -7.00 -12.79 4.05
CA THR A 156 -8.23 -12.04 3.82
C THR A 156 -8.39 -11.02 4.94
N VAL A 157 -9.28 -10.06 4.75
CA VAL A 157 -9.66 -9.12 5.83
C VAL A 157 -11.02 -9.51 6.41
N LYS A 158 -11.67 -8.61 7.16
CA LYS A 158 -12.92 -8.87 7.90
C LYS A 158 -13.93 -9.63 7.03
N GLY A 159 -14.52 -10.69 7.60
CA GLY A 159 -15.53 -11.50 6.93
C GLY A 159 -15.00 -12.39 5.79
N GLY A 160 -13.68 -12.53 5.63
CA GLY A 160 -13.09 -13.33 4.55
C GLY A 160 -13.07 -12.60 3.20
N MET A 161 -13.14 -11.26 3.21
CA MET A 161 -13.05 -10.45 2.00
C MET A 161 -11.66 -10.59 1.36
N ILE A 162 -11.63 -10.84 0.05
CA ILE A 162 -10.37 -10.87 -0.69
C ILE A 162 -9.91 -9.44 -1.05
N THR A 163 -8.61 -9.25 -0.98
CA THR A 163 -7.92 -7.97 -1.19
C THR A 163 -6.78 -8.16 -2.20
N CYS A 164 -6.02 -7.10 -2.46
CA CYS A 164 -4.83 -7.19 -3.31
C CYS A 164 -3.84 -8.22 -2.76
N VAL A 165 -3.64 -8.23 -1.43
CA VAL A 165 -2.66 -9.09 -0.77
C VAL A 165 -3.10 -10.55 -0.65
N THR A 166 -4.37 -10.87 -0.91
CA THR A 166 -4.85 -12.25 -1.04
C THR A 166 -4.11 -12.96 -2.18
N CYS A 167 -3.84 -12.24 -3.27
CA CYS A 167 -3.18 -12.77 -4.46
C CYS A 167 -1.72 -12.35 -4.57
N HIS A 168 -1.36 -11.17 -4.06
CA HIS A 168 -0.02 -10.58 -4.16
C HIS A 168 0.72 -10.57 -2.81
N HIS A 169 2.05 -10.63 -2.86
CA HIS A 169 2.91 -10.38 -1.72
C HIS A 169 3.30 -8.89 -1.67
N PRO A 170 2.85 -8.12 -0.67
CA PRO A 170 3.10 -6.67 -0.61
C PRO A 170 4.55 -6.28 -0.31
N HIS A 171 5.39 -7.23 0.13
CA HIS A 171 6.81 -7.00 0.42
C HIS A 171 7.74 -7.65 -0.63
N GLY A 172 7.23 -7.90 -1.83
CA GLY A 172 7.93 -8.67 -2.86
C GLY A 172 7.68 -10.18 -2.73
N GLY A 173 8.09 -10.94 -3.75
CA GLY A 173 7.88 -12.39 -3.78
C GLY A 173 8.68 -13.09 -4.86
N GLU A 174 8.59 -14.41 -4.88
CA GLU A 174 9.34 -15.28 -5.80
C GLU A 174 8.79 -15.29 -7.24
N ALA A 175 7.55 -14.83 -7.44
CA ALA A 175 6.92 -14.80 -8.76
C ALA A 175 6.84 -13.39 -9.32
N LYS A 176 6.82 -13.29 -10.66
CA LYS A 176 6.56 -12.02 -11.37
C LYS A 176 5.25 -11.40 -10.90
N TYR A 177 5.21 -10.08 -10.83
CA TYR A 177 4.07 -9.32 -10.29
C TYR A 177 3.72 -9.69 -8.84
N PHE A 178 4.65 -10.32 -8.11
CA PHE A 178 4.53 -10.65 -6.69
C PHE A 178 3.39 -11.62 -6.37
N VAL A 179 2.88 -12.37 -7.35
CA VAL A 179 1.76 -13.31 -7.10
C VAL A 179 2.18 -14.44 -6.16
N ARG A 180 1.25 -14.96 -5.37
CA ARG A 180 1.52 -16.05 -4.40
C ARG A 180 1.81 -17.40 -5.03
N LYS A 181 1.47 -17.61 -6.31
CA LYS A 181 1.76 -18.84 -7.06
C LYS A 181 2.33 -18.51 -8.43
N ILE A 182 3.44 -19.16 -8.79
CA ILE A 182 4.14 -18.96 -10.08
C ILE A 182 3.23 -19.25 -11.28
N ILE A 183 2.38 -20.28 -11.18
CA ILE A 183 1.45 -20.66 -12.24
C ILE A 183 0.10 -19.98 -11.94
N THR A 184 -0.26 -18.96 -12.72
CA THR A 184 -1.48 -18.15 -12.51
C THR A 184 -2.75 -18.99 -12.44
N THR A 185 -2.90 -20.00 -13.31
CA THR A 185 -4.08 -20.89 -13.27
C THR A 185 -4.20 -21.63 -11.94
N LYS A 186 -3.09 -22.01 -11.29
CA LYS A 186 -3.10 -22.62 -9.95
C LYS A 186 -3.58 -21.65 -8.86
N LEU A 187 -3.43 -20.34 -9.06
CA LEU A 187 -3.98 -19.33 -8.17
C LEU A 187 -5.48 -19.17 -8.38
N CYS A 188 -5.95 -19.15 -9.62
CA CYS A 188 -7.39 -19.06 -9.90
C CYS A 188 -8.15 -20.26 -9.32
N ILE A 189 -7.65 -21.48 -9.56
CA ILE A 189 -8.31 -22.70 -9.07
C ILE A 189 -8.09 -22.97 -7.58
N SER A 190 -7.27 -22.17 -6.88
CA SER A 190 -7.22 -22.29 -5.41
C SER A 190 -8.53 -21.87 -4.77
N CYS A 191 -9.27 -20.96 -5.43
CA CYS A 191 -10.59 -20.54 -4.99
C CYS A 191 -11.71 -21.08 -5.87
N HIS A 192 -11.52 -21.13 -7.19
CA HIS A 192 -12.53 -21.55 -8.16
C HIS A 192 -12.40 -23.04 -8.51
N TYR A 193 -13.17 -23.90 -7.82
CA TYR A 193 -13.22 -25.34 -8.10
C TYR A 193 -14.25 -25.72 -9.18
N SER A 194 -15.12 -24.78 -9.59
CA SER A 194 -16.00 -24.94 -10.75
C SER A 194 -16.14 -23.62 -11.52
N PHE A 195 -16.21 -23.71 -12.85
CA PHE A 195 -16.47 -22.56 -13.73
C PHE A 195 -17.80 -22.76 -14.47
N LYS A 196 -18.49 -21.66 -14.79
CA LYS A 196 -19.79 -21.72 -15.49
C LYS A 196 -19.59 -22.41 -16.85
N GLY A 197 -20.23 -23.59 -17.05
CA GLY A 197 -20.08 -24.42 -18.25
C GLY A 197 -19.11 -25.61 -18.13
N THR A 198 -18.50 -25.84 -16.96
CA THR A 198 -17.70 -27.05 -16.68
C THR A 198 -18.57 -28.19 -16.16
N SER A 199 -18.34 -29.43 -16.60
CA SER A 199 -19.05 -30.61 -16.11
C SER A 199 -18.55 -31.00 -14.71
N LYS A 200 -19.35 -31.71 -13.92
CA LYS A 200 -18.93 -32.28 -12.61
C LYS A 200 -17.67 -33.15 -12.69
N SER A 201 -17.28 -33.62 -13.87
CA SER A 201 -16.08 -34.43 -14.10
C SER A 201 -14.81 -33.60 -14.35
N THR A 202 -14.91 -32.27 -14.45
CA THR A 202 -13.78 -31.36 -14.68
C THR A 202 -13.61 -30.32 -13.57
N THR A 203 -14.31 -30.50 -12.45
CA THR A 203 -14.14 -29.70 -11.24
C THR A 203 -12.89 -30.12 -10.47
N PHE A 204 -12.10 -29.16 -9.99
CA PHE A 204 -10.81 -29.39 -9.33
C PHE A 204 -10.93 -29.58 -7.80
N GLY A 205 -12.08 -30.08 -7.32
CA GLY A 205 -12.35 -30.28 -5.90
C GLY A 205 -12.43 -31.75 -5.55
N ASP A 206 -11.57 -32.19 -4.62
CA ASP A 206 -11.69 -33.45 -3.90
C ASP A 206 -12.72 -33.33 -2.75
#